data_AF-A0A831W6U9-F1
#
_entry.id   AF-A0A831W6U9-F1
#
_cell.length_a   1.000
_cell.length_b   1.000
_cell.length_c   1.000
_cell.angle_alpha   90.00
_cell.angle_beta   90.00
_cell.angle_gamma   90.00
#
_symmetry.space_group_name_H-M   'P 1'
#
loop_
_entity.id
_entity.type
_entity.pdbx_description
1 polymer ?
#
loop_
_entity_poly.entity_id
_entity_poly.type
_entity_poly.pdbx_seq_one_letter_code
_entity_poly.pdbx_strand_id
1 'polypeptide(L)'
;MPYHMRATSSRLRSMVQIPLSKVFLNDEIREAGARALNSGQYILGPECRAFEEELAEFTGTRHAVLSSSWTAAMLLLLQVMELGEGDEVIVPSHTAFPTVEPIIHCGARPVFVDVDDSYCLD
;
A
#
# COMPACT_ATOMS: atom_id res chain seq x y z
N MET A 1 -50.37 19.51 -8.49
CA MET A 1 -49.39 20.57 -8.75
C MET A 1 -48.05 19.92 -9.10
N PRO A 2 -47.72 19.71 -10.39
CA PRO A 2 -46.45 19.11 -10.79
C PRO A 2 -45.38 20.20 -10.97
N TYR A 3 -44.28 20.12 -10.22
CA TYR A 3 -43.13 21.02 -10.39
C TYR A 3 -42.26 20.50 -11.53
N HIS A 4 -42.44 21.04 -12.73
CA HIS A 4 -41.52 20.87 -13.85
C HIS A 4 -40.30 21.80 -13.66
N MET A 5 -39.17 21.27 -13.18
CA MET A 5 -37.88 21.93 -13.37
C MET A 5 -37.39 21.65 -14.80
N ARG A 6 -37.61 22.61 -15.69
CA ARG A 6 -36.89 22.68 -16.96
C ARG A 6 -35.46 23.13 -16.65
N ALA A 7 -34.49 22.23 -16.76
CA ALA A 7 -33.09 22.61 -16.82
C ALA A 7 -32.83 23.35 -18.14
N THR A 8 -32.76 24.68 -18.09
CA THR A 8 -32.30 25.52 -19.20
C THR A 8 -30.83 25.24 -19.49
N SER A 9 -30.59 24.55 -20.59
CA SER A 9 -29.30 24.43 -21.28
C SER A 9 -28.73 25.83 -21.59
N SER A 10 -27.57 26.19 -21.01
CA SER A 10 -26.60 27.07 -21.71
C SER A 10 -25.23 27.28 -21.04
N ARG A 11 -24.93 26.82 -19.80
CA ARG A 11 -23.54 26.92 -19.26
C ARG A 11 -23.18 25.78 -18.32
N LEU A 12 -23.03 24.57 -18.86
CA LEU A 12 -22.20 23.55 -18.21
C LEU A 12 -20.74 24.00 -18.36
N ARG A 13 -20.24 24.77 -17.38
CA ARG A 13 -18.79 24.90 -17.17
C ARG A 13 -18.27 23.47 -17.14
N SER A 14 -17.30 23.12 -17.99
CA SER A 14 -16.68 21.81 -17.97
C SER A 14 -16.26 21.50 -16.53
N MET A 15 -17.01 20.63 -15.85
CA MET A 15 -16.74 20.26 -14.46
C MET A 15 -15.39 19.55 -14.45
N VAL A 16 -14.35 20.27 -14.03
CA VAL A 16 -13.02 19.68 -13.82
C VAL A 16 -13.20 18.53 -12.85
N GLN A 17 -12.90 17.32 -13.31
CA GLN A 17 -12.90 16.13 -12.47
C GLN A 17 -11.65 16.18 -11.60
N ILE A 18 -11.83 16.32 -10.29
CA ILE A 18 -10.73 16.28 -9.31
C ILE A 18 -10.62 14.82 -8.83
N PRO A 19 -9.53 14.09 -9.15
CA PRO A 19 -9.38 12.70 -8.74
C PRO A 19 -9.09 12.61 -7.23
N LEU A 20 -9.49 11.50 -6.60
CA LEU A 20 -9.17 11.23 -5.20
C LEU A 20 -7.66 11.08 -4.97
N SER A 21 -6.95 10.45 -5.90
CA SER A 21 -5.49 10.28 -5.87
C SER A 21 -4.92 10.38 -7.29
N LYS A 22 -3.70 10.92 -7.40
CA LYS A 22 -2.94 11.02 -8.64
C LYS A 22 -1.49 10.68 -8.35
N VAL A 23 -0.95 9.70 -9.07
CA VAL A 23 0.48 9.35 -8.98
C VAL A 23 1.32 10.53 -9.49
N PHE A 24 2.29 10.95 -8.69
CA PHE A 24 3.25 11.97 -9.09
C PHE A 24 4.34 11.33 -9.96
N LEU A 25 4.56 11.89 -11.15
CA LEU A 25 5.57 11.43 -12.10
C LEU A 25 6.37 12.65 -12.60
N ASN A 26 7.65 12.70 -12.27
CA ASN A 26 8.62 13.67 -12.78
C ASN A 26 9.60 12.98 -13.76
N ASP A 27 10.56 13.73 -14.30
CA ASP A 27 11.54 13.19 -15.26
C ASP A 27 12.49 12.17 -14.61
N GLU A 28 12.84 12.36 -13.33
CA GLU A 28 13.67 11.42 -12.56
C GLU A 28 13.03 10.03 -12.47
N ILE A 29 11.74 9.93 -12.14
CA ILE A 29 11.01 8.65 -12.10
C ILE A 29 10.95 8.00 -13.50
N ARG A 30 10.78 8.82 -14.55
CA ARG A 30 10.77 8.32 -15.94
C ARG A 30 12.12 7.75 -16.34
N GLU A 31 13.20 8.43 -15.98
CA GLU A 31 14.56 7.99 -16.24
C GLU A 31 14.88 6.70 -15.47
N ALA A 32 14.50 6.59 -14.20
CA ALA A 32 14.65 5.36 -13.42
C ALA A 32 13.90 4.18 -14.04
N GLY A 33 12.64 4.39 -14.45
CA GLY A 33 11.87 3.39 -15.17
C GLY A 33 12.53 2.98 -16.49
N ALA A 34 13.05 3.94 -17.26
CA ALA A 34 13.75 3.66 -18.50
C ALA A 34 15.07 2.89 -18.27
N ARG A 35 15.84 3.21 -17.22
CA ARG A 35 17.05 2.45 -16.84
C ARG A 35 16.70 1.00 -16.49
N ALA A 36 15.67 0.79 -15.66
CA ALA A 36 15.21 -0.54 -15.30
C ALA A 36 14.81 -1.35 -16.55
N LEU A 37 14.03 -0.75 -17.46
CA LEU A 37 13.59 -1.39 -18.71
C LEU A 37 14.76 -1.71 -19.65
N ASN A 38 15.69 -0.76 -19.82
CA ASN A 38 16.83 -0.91 -20.72
C ASN A 38 17.93 -1.82 -20.15
N SER A 39 17.92 -2.13 -18.85
CA SER A 39 18.91 -3.00 -18.20
C SER A 39 18.85 -4.45 -18.69
N GLY A 40 17.71 -4.90 -19.19
CA GLY A 40 17.46 -6.30 -19.56
C GLY A 40 17.32 -7.26 -18.36
N GLN A 41 17.49 -6.78 -17.11
CA GLN A 41 17.32 -7.57 -15.89
C GLN A 41 16.03 -7.15 -15.15
N TYR A 42 14.93 -7.81 -15.48
CA TYR A 42 13.59 -7.43 -14.98
C TYR A 42 13.23 -7.98 -13.60
N ILE A 43 13.96 -8.99 -13.10
CA ILE A 43 13.68 -9.63 -11.82
C ILE A 43 14.85 -9.35 -10.89
N LEU A 44 14.55 -8.75 -9.74
CA LEU A 44 15.52 -8.43 -8.68
C LEU A 44 16.77 -7.72 -9.26
N GLY A 45 16.51 -6.70 -10.09
CA GLY A 45 17.52 -5.96 -10.84
C GLY A 45 18.37 -5.02 -9.95
N PRO A 46 19.33 -4.31 -10.56
CA PRO A 46 20.18 -3.38 -9.84
C PRO A 46 19.41 -2.23 -9.16
N GLU A 47 18.36 -1.71 -9.79
CA GLU A 47 17.52 -0.65 -9.19
C GLU A 47 16.79 -1.14 -7.93
N CYS A 48 16.43 -2.43 -7.82
CA CYS A 48 15.84 -2.99 -6.60
C CYS A 48 16.87 -3.01 -5.45
N ARG A 49 18.11 -3.46 -5.72
CA ARG A 49 19.17 -3.51 -4.70
C ARG A 49 19.55 -2.13 -4.20
N ALA A 50 19.71 -1.18 -5.12
CA ALA A 50 19.98 0.21 -4.76
C ALA A 50 18.89 0.77 -3.85
N PHE A 51 17.62 0.53 -4.19
CA PHE A 51 16.51 0.97 -3.35
C PHE A 51 16.47 0.29 -1.98
N GLU A 52 16.83 -0.99 -1.87
CA GLU A 52 16.94 -1.67 -0.56
C GLU A 52 18.01 -1.03 0.33
N GLU A 53 19.18 -0.71 -0.24
CA GLU A 53 20.26 -0.02 0.47
C GLU A 53 19.83 1.38 0.91
N GLU A 54 19.27 2.17 0.00
CA GLU A 54 18.77 3.53 0.27
C GLU A 54 17.63 3.53 1.30
N LEU A 55 16.71 2.56 1.24
CA LEU A 55 15.60 2.45 2.19
C LEU A 55 16.09 2.04 3.58
N ALA A 56 17.08 1.15 3.67
CA ALA A 56 17.68 0.77 4.93
C ALA A 56 18.36 1.97 5.60
N GLU A 57 19.13 2.75 4.82
CA GLU A 57 19.75 4.00 5.29
C GLU A 57 18.71 5.02 5.73
N PHE A 58 17.69 5.28 4.90
CA PHE A 58 16.63 6.25 5.18
C PHE A 58 15.84 5.93 6.45
N THR A 59 15.56 4.64 6.69
CA THR A 59 14.82 4.18 7.87
C THR A 59 15.70 3.94 9.09
N GLY A 60 17.03 3.99 8.95
CA GLY A 60 17.98 3.68 10.02
C GLY A 60 17.99 2.20 10.43
N THR A 61 17.54 1.31 9.54
CA THR A 61 17.51 -0.14 9.78
C THR A 61 18.76 -0.81 9.21
N ARG A 62 19.11 -2.00 9.71
CA ARG A 62 20.29 -2.74 9.20
C ARG A 62 20.06 -3.30 7.79
N HIS A 63 18.83 -3.69 7.49
CA HIS A 63 18.45 -4.36 6.26
C HIS A 63 17.03 -3.92 5.88
N ALA A 64 16.82 -3.67 4.59
CA ALA A 64 15.50 -3.60 3.98
C ALA A 64 15.39 -4.68 2.91
N VAL A 65 14.20 -5.25 2.74
CA VAL A 65 13.93 -6.29 1.73
C VAL A 65 12.69 -5.87 0.97
N LEU A 66 12.82 -5.72 -0.34
CA LEU A 66 11.71 -5.41 -1.23
C LEU A 66 10.84 -6.64 -1.45
N SER A 67 9.54 -6.40 -1.56
CA SER A 67 8.57 -7.39 -2.02
C SER A 67 7.62 -6.77 -3.05
N SER A 68 6.79 -7.60 -3.68
CA SER A 68 5.79 -7.14 -4.64
C SER A 68 4.62 -6.37 -4.02
N SER A 69 4.35 -6.54 -2.73
CA SER A 69 3.27 -5.83 -2.01
C SER A 69 3.40 -5.95 -0.49
N TRP A 70 2.73 -5.07 0.24
CA TRP A 70 2.60 -5.19 1.69
C TRP A 70 2.09 -6.58 2.12
N THR A 71 1.00 -7.08 1.51
CA THR A 71 0.43 -8.40 1.83
C THR A 71 1.47 -9.52 1.66
N ALA A 72 2.22 -9.51 0.57
CA ALA A 72 3.24 -10.53 0.30
C ALA A 72 4.41 -10.45 1.30
N ALA A 73 4.87 -9.23 1.61
CA ALA A 73 5.92 -9.03 2.62
C ALA A 73 5.48 -9.53 3.99
N MET A 74 4.26 -9.18 4.41
CA MET A 74 3.72 -9.55 5.71
C MET A 74 3.51 -11.06 5.82
N LEU A 75 3.04 -11.73 4.75
CA LEU A 75 2.91 -13.19 4.75
C LEU A 75 4.28 -13.87 4.93
N LEU A 76 5.31 -13.41 4.23
CA LEU A 76 6.68 -13.92 4.39
C LEU A 76 7.21 -13.68 5.81
N LEU A 77 6.94 -12.51 6.39
CA LEU A 77 7.34 -12.20 7.76
C LEU A 77 6.70 -13.15 8.77
N LEU A 78 5.40 -13.39 8.66
CA LEU A 78 4.67 -14.32 9.53
C LEU A 78 5.20 -15.75 9.41
N GLN A 79 5.53 -16.19 8.19
CA GLN A 79 6.17 -17.49 7.97
C GLN A 79 7.56 -17.60 8.61
N VAL A 80 8.38 -16.56 8.50
CA VAL A 80 9.72 -16.52 9.12
C VAL A 80 9.63 -16.51 10.65
N MET A 81 8.58 -15.88 11.19
CA MET A 81 8.29 -15.89 12.63
C MET A 81 7.61 -17.19 13.09
N GLU A 82 7.32 -18.12 12.18
CA GLU A 82 6.67 -19.42 12.44
C GLU A 82 5.26 -19.29 13.05
N LEU A 83 4.54 -18.21 12.73
CA LEU A 83 3.15 -18.04 13.16
C LEU A 83 2.20 -18.97 12.40
N GLY A 84 1.22 -19.52 13.11
CA GLY A 84 0.21 -20.41 12.54
C GLY A 84 -1.00 -20.67 13.43
N GLU A 85 -1.57 -21.87 13.29
CA GLU A 85 -2.76 -22.26 14.03
C GLU A 85 -2.54 -22.21 15.55
N GLY A 86 -3.47 -21.57 16.25
CA GLY A 86 -3.39 -21.37 17.70
C GLY A 86 -2.78 -20.03 18.10
N ASP A 87 -2.01 -19.38 17.23
CA ASP A 87 -1.45 -18.06 17.50
C ASP A 87 -2.48 -16.94 17.34
N GLU A 88 -2.25 -15.86 18.10
CA GLU A 88 -3.04 -14.63 18.05
C GLU A 88 -2.19 -13.44 17.62
N VAL A 89 -2.74 -12.59 16.77
CA VAL A 89 -2.08 -11.36 16.32
C VAL A 89 -3.00 -10.17 16.57
N ILE A 90 -2.55 -9.23 17.39
CA ILE A 90 -3.29 -8.01 17.71
C ILE A 90 -3.31 -7.09 16.49
N VAL A 91 -4.50 -6.60 16.14
CA VAL A 91 -4.70 -5.67 15.03
C VAL A 91 -5.71 -4.57 15.41
N PRO A 92 -5.58 -3.34 14.90
CA PRO A 92 -6.60 -2.31 15.09
C PRO A 92 -7.94 -2.73 14.47
N SER A 93 -9.04 -2.44 15.17
CA SER A 93 -10.41 -2.60 14.67
C SER A 93 -10.68 -1.72 13.44
N HIS A 94 -9.99 -0.59 13.34
CA HIS A 94 -10.05 0.34 12.22
C HIS A 94 -8.77 0.28 11.37
N THR A 95 -8.72 -0.65 10.41
CA THR A 95 -7.59 -0.78 9.46
C THR A 95 -8.06 -1.28 8.08
N ALA A 96 -7.17 -1.22 7.09
CA ALA A 96 -7.41 -1.82 5.78
C ALA A 96 -7.25 -3.36 5.84
N PHE A 97 -8.00 -4.07 4.98
CA PHE A 97 -7.95 -5.54 4.92
C PHE A 97 -6.54 -6.17 4.74
N PRO A 98 -5.59 -5.57 3.98
CA PRO A 98 -4.23 -6.09 3.85
C PRO A 98 -3.45 -6.24 5.16
N THR A 99 -3.89 -5.62 6.26
CA THR A 99 -3.33 -5.87 7.60
C THR A 99 -3.70 -7.27 8.11
N VAL A 100 -4.91 -7.74 7.81
CA VAL A 100 -5.50 -8.95 8.40
C VAL A 100 -5.35 -10.16 7.48
N GLU A 101 -5.40 -9.95 6.17
CA GLU A 101 -5.31 -11.00 5.16
C GLU A 101 -4.13 -11.97 5.38
N PRO A 102 -2.87 -11.52 5.61
CA PRO A 102 -1.74 -12.43 5.82
C PRO A 102 -1.86 -13.30 7.08
N ILE A 103 -2.46 -12.75 8.15
CA ILE A 103 -2.65 -13.43 9.44
C ILE A 103 -3.59 -14.61 9.26
N ILE A 104 -4.70 -14.40 8.56
CA ILE A 104 -5.67 -15.46 8.24
C ILE A 104 -5.01 -16.50 7.33
N HIS A 105 -4.23 -16.06 6.33
CA HIS A 105 -3.58 -16.97 5.39
C HIS A 105 -2.52 -17.88 6.02
N CYS A 106 -1.83 -17.43 7.07
CA CYS A 106 -0.90 -18.30 7.80
C CYS A 106 -1.59 -19.20 8.84
N GLY A 107 -2.91 -19.04 9.07
CA GLY A 107 -3.70 -19.85 10.01
C GLY A 107 -3.81 -19.26 11.42
N ALA A 108 -3.20 -18.10 11.66
CA ALA A 108 -3.30 -17.38 12.93
C ALA A 108 -4.64 -16.64 13.06
N ARG A 109 -5.01 -16.29 14.30
CA ARG A 109 -6.24 -15.56 14.62
C ARG A 109 -5.95 -14.06 14.79
N PRO A 110 -6.54 -13.16 13.99
CA PRO A 110 -6.51 -11.74 14.29
C PRO A 110 -7.38 -11.43 15.52
N VAL A 111 -6.82 -10.68 16.46
CA VAL A 111 -7.51 -10.16 17.64
C VAL A 111 -7.67 -8.66 17.48
N PHE A 112 -8.90 -8.23 17.23
CA PHE A 112 -9.21 -6.82 17.01
C PHE A 112 -9.25 -6.06 18.33
N VAL A 113 -8.52 -4.96 18.39
CA VAL A 113 -8.46 -4.02 19.53
C VAL A 113 -8.99 -2.66 19.09
N ASP A 114 -9.64 -1.95 20.01
CA ASP A 114 -10.24 -0.65 19.69
C ASP A 114 -9.18 0.41 19.33
N VAL A 115 -9.64 1.50 18.73
CA VAL A 115 -8.78 2.64 18.38
C VAL A 115 -9.16 3.88 19.16
N ASP A 116 -8.16 4.71 19.45
CA ASP A 116 -8.36 6.02 20.06
C ASP A 116 -8.76 7.09 19.03
N ASP A 117 -8.92 8.33 19.48
CA ASP A 117 -9.27 9.48 18.63
C ASP A 117 -8.21 9.81 17.56
N SER A 118 -7.00 9.24 17.68
CA SER A 118 -5.93 9.36 16.68
C SER A 118 -5.96 8.25 15.63
N TYR A 119 -6.91 7.31 15.73
CA TYR A 119 -6.99 6.08 14.96
C TYR A 119 -5.83 5.10 15.19
N CYS A 120 -5.08 5.28 16.29
CA CYS A 120 -4.09 4.32 16.75
C CYS A 120 -4.73 3.35 17.76
N LEU A 121 -4.05 2.27 18.14
CA LEU A 121 -4.52 1.39 19.20
C LEU A 121 -4.62 2.15 20.54
N ASP A 122 -5.73 1.93 21.27
CA ASP A 122 -5.95 2.41 22.65
C ASP A 122 -5.12 1.63 23.70
#